data_AF-A0A8J7DQU7-F1
#
_entry.id   AF-A0A8J7DQU7-F1
#
_cell.length_a   1.000
_cell.length_b   1.000
_cell.length_c   1.000
_cell.angle_alpha   90.00
_cell.angle_beta   90.00
_cell.angle_gamma   90.00
#
_symmetry.space_group_name_H-M   'P 1'
#
loop_
_entity.id
_entity.type
_entity.pdbx_description
1 polymer ?
#
loop_
_entity_poly.entity_id
_entity_poly.type
_entity_poly.pdbx_seq_one_letter_code
_entity_poly.pdbx_strand_id
1 'polypeptide(L)' 'MTKPITIQVDADVADAFQQASAEQQQKIQSMLNLWLKYMAQPNILENIVRQMREESSAQGLTPEILENLLQDE' A
#
# COMPACT_ATOMS: atom_id res chain seq x y z
N MET A 1 -12.42 10.87 -9.48
CA MET A 1 -13.25 11.79 -8.67
C MET A 1 -12.80 11.70 -7.22
N THR A 2 -12.57 12.81 -6.54
CA THR A 2 -12.22 12.86 -5.10
C THR A 2 -13.48 13.14 -4.28
N LYS A 3 -13.53 12.62 -3.04
CA LYS A 3 -14.60 12.88 -2.08
C LYS A 3 -13.99 13.39 -0.77
N PRO A 4 -14.57 14.40 -0.11
CA PRO A 4 -14.04 14.92 1.14
C PRO A 4 -14.29 13.93 2.29
N ILE A 5 -13.34 13.84 3.21
CA ILE A 5 -13.46 13.17 4.50
C ILE A 5 -12.88 14.09 5.59
N THR A 6 -13.38 14.01 6.81
CA THR A 6 -12.83 14.75 7.96
C THR A 6 -11.89 13.83 8.73
N ILE A 7 -10.65 14.27 8.93
CA ILE A 7 -9.62 13.54 9.69
C ILE A 7 -9.17 14.46 10.82
N GLN A 8 -9.18 13.95 12.06
CA GLN A 8 -8.60 14.67 13.18
C GLN A 8 -7.07 14.52 13.13
N VAL A 9 -6.38 15.65 13.24
CA VAL A 9 -4.92 15.75 13.28
C VAL A 9 -4.54 16.66 14.44
N ASP A 10 -3.26 16.70 14.80
CA ASP A 10 -2.77 17.63 15.82
C ASP A 10 -3.01 19.09 15.40
N ALA A 11 -3.25 19.95 16.39
CA ALA A 11 -3.68 21.33 16.16
C ALA A 11 -2.64 22.14 15.36
N ASP A 12 -1.36 21.94 15.64
CA ASP A 12 -0.24 22.56 14.93
C ASP A 12 -0.18 22.13 13.46
N VAL A 13 -0.48 20.86 13.16
CA VAL A 13 -0.57 20.34 11.78
C VAL A 13 -1.74 20.97 11.04
N ALA A 14 -2.90 21.11 11.70
CA ALA A 14 -4.06 21.77 11.12
C ALA A 14 -3.76 23.24 10.79
N ASP A 15 -3.15 23.97 11.73
CA ASP A 15 -2.78 25.37 11.55
C ASP A 15 -1.74 25.54 10.43
N ALA A 16 -0.72 24.69 10.38
CA ALA A 16 0.30 24.71 9.33
C ALA A 16 -0.30 24.44 7.94
N PHE A 17 -1.25 23.51 7.83
CA PHE A 17 -1.94 23.24 6.57
C PHE A 17 -2.82 24.43 6.13
N GLN A 18 -3.54 25.05 7.07
CA GLN A 18 -4.40 26.21 6.78
C GLN A 18 -3.59 27.44 6.34
N GLN A 19 -2.40 27.62 6.89
CA GLN A 19 -1.50 28.74 6.55
C GLN A 19 -0.71 28.51 5.25
N ALA A 20 -0.66 27.27 4.74
CA ALA A 20 0.05 26.93 3.52
C ALA A 20 -0.64 27.50 2.26
N SER A 21 0.12 27.70 1.19
CA SER A 21 -0.43 28.15 -0.08
C SER A 21 -1.38 27.11 -0.69
N ALA A 22 -2.29 27.54 -1.58
CA ALA A 22 -3.21 26.62 -2.25
C ALA A 22 -2.48 25.48 -2.99
N GLU A 23 -1.33 25.78 -3.60
CA GLU A 23 -0.48 24.78 -4.26
C GLU A 23 0.07 23.76 -3.26
N GLN A 24 0.57 24.22 -2.11
CA GLN A 24 1.08 23.36 -1.06
C GLN A 24 -0.04 22.49 -0.46
N GLN A 25 -1.22 23.07 -0.19
CA GLN A 25 -2.38 22.33 0.29
C GLN A 25 -2.78 21.21 -0.68
N GLN A 26 -2.79 21.50 -1.99
CA GLN A 26 -3.12 20.49 -3.02
C GLN A 26 -2.07 19.37 -3.08
N LYS A 27 -0.78 19.71 -2.93
CA LYS A 27 0.30 18.72 -2.85
C LYS A 27 0.16 17.83 -1.62
N ILE A 28 -0.12 18.41 -0.47
CA ILE A 28 -0.36 17.68 0.80
C ILE A 28 -1.57 16.76 0.66
N GLN A 29 -2.70 17.25 0.12
CA GLN A 29 -3.89 16.42 -0.14
C GLN A 29 -3.58 15.22 -1.05
N SER A 30 -2.78 15.44 -2.10
CA SER A 30 -2.40 14.36 -3.03
C SER A 30 -1.57 13.29 -2.34
N MET A 31 -0.63 13.71 -1.48
CA MET A 31 0.24 12.81 -0.71
C MET A 31 -0.55 12.03 0.35
N LEU A 32 -1.44 12.70 1.10
CA LEU A 32 -2.36 12.07 2.05
C LEU A 32 -3.27 11.04 1.37
N ASN A 33 -3.82 11.36 0.20
CA ASN A 33 -4.67 10.43 -0.55
C ASN A 33 -3.90 9.17 -0.98
N LEU A 34 -2.66 9.31 -1.45
CA LEU A 34 -1.82 8.16 -1.80
C LEU A 34 -1.51 7.29 -0.57
N TRP A 35 -1.16 7.94 0.54
CA TRP A 35 -0.83 7.24 1.77
C TRP A 35 -2.04 6.50 2.36
N LEU A 36 -3.22 7.14 2.39
CA LEU A 36 -4.46 6.53 2.82
C LEU A 36 -4.86 5.35 1.93
N LYS A 37 -4.68 5.46 0.60
CA LYS A 37 -4.91 4.33 -0.31
C LYS A 37 -4.00 3.15 0.02
N TYR A 38 -2.72 3.40 0.28
CA TYR A 38 -1.76 2.36 0.62
C TYR A 38 -2.14 1.67 1.94
N MET A 39 -2.44 2.44 2.98
CA MET A 39 -2.84 1.86 4.27
C MET A 39 -4.21 1.17 4.24
N ALA A 40 -5.12 1.65 3.42
CA ALA A 40 -6.44 1.03 3.26
C ALA A 40 -6.41 -0.23 2.40
N GLN A 41 -5.28 -0.59 1.77
CA GLN A 41 -5.17 -1.87 1.08
C GLN A 41 -5.11 -3.00 2.12
N PRO A 42 -6.12 -3.89 2.16
CA PRO A 42 -6.01 -5.07 2.97
C PRO A 42 -4.88 -5.93 2.40
N ASN A 43 -3.93 -6.23 3.27
CA ASN A 43 -2.95 -7.28 3.09
C ASN A 43 -1.98 -7.09 1.90
N ILE A 44 -1.25 -5.97 1.89
CA ILE A 44 -0.11 -5.77 0.97
C ILE A 44 0.82 -7.00 0.98
N LEU A 45 1.10 -7.56 2.16
CA LEU A 45 1.92 -8.77 2.29
C LEU A 45 1.26 -9.99 1.64
N GLU A 46 -0.02 -10.23 1.88
CA GLU A 46 -0.73 -11.38 1.29
C GLU A 46 -0.88 -11.24 -0.22
N ASN A 47 -1.03 -10.02 -0.73
CA ASN A 47 -1.04 -9.73 -2.15
C ASN A 47 0.33 -9.97 -2.79
N ILE A 48 1.42 -9.55 -2.13
CA ILE A 48 2.79 -9.82 -2.57
C ILE A 48 3.09 -11.32 -2.54
N VAL A 49 2.73 -12.02 -1.45
CA VAL A 49 2.90 -13.47 -1.32
C VAL A 49 2.09 -14.23 -2.35
N ARG A 50 0.85 -13.80 -2.62
CA ARG A 50 0.01 -14.38 -3.68
C ARG A 50 0.64 -14.19 -5.06
N GLN A 51 1.10 -12.97 -5.37
CA GLN A 51 1.74 -12.68 -6.65
C GLN A 51 3.02 -13.52 -6.84
N MET A 52 3.87 -13.62 -5.81
CA MET A 52 5.06 -14.49 -5.88
C MET A 52 4.72 -15.96 -6.08
N ARG A 53 3.64 -16.45 -5.47
CA ARG A 53 3.16 -17.83 -5.65
C ARG A 53 2.64 -18.09 -7.07
N GLU A 54 1.91 -17.12 -7.64
CA GLU A 54 1.43 -17.17 -9.02
C GLU A 54 2.60 -17.16 -10.02
N GLU A 55 3.58 -16.28 -9.83
CA GLU A 55 4.80 -16.20 -10.65
C GLU A 55 5.64 -17.47 -10.54
N SER A 56 5.81 -18.03 -9.33
CA SER A 56 6.55 -19.27 -9.11
C SER A 56 5.85 -20.45 -9.79
N SER A 57 4.52 -20.56 -9.64
CA SER A 57 3.73 -21.60 -10.31
C SER A 57 3.84 -21.50 -11.84
N ALA A 58 3.78 -20.29 -12.39
CA ALA A 58 3.93 -20.04 -13.83
C ALA A 58 5.33 -20.41 -14.37
N GLN A 59 6.35 -20.32 -13.52
CA GLN A 59 7.73 -20.73 -13.84
C GLN A 59 8.02 -22.21 -13.55
N GLY A 60 7.00 -22.99 -13.20
CA GLY A 60 7.14 -24.41 -12.89
C GLY A 60 7.71 -24.69 -11.50
N LEU A 61 7.83 -23.69 -10.63
CA LEU A 61 8.08 -23.87 -9.20
C LEU A 61 6.73 -24.11 -8.51
N THR A 62 6.15 -25.28 -8.74
CA THR A 62 4.91 -25.70 -8.09
C THR A 62 5.20 -26.21 -6.67
N PRO A 63 4.21 -26.22 -5.77
CA PRO A 63 4.36 -26.80 -4.43
C PRO A 63 4.90 -28.24 -4.46
N GLU A 64 4.51 -29.03 -5.47
CA GLU A 64 4.99 -30.40 -5.64
C GLU A 64 6.47 -30.46 -6.00
N ILE A 65 6.96 -29.53 -6.82
CA ILE A 65 8.39 -29.46 -7.18
C ILE A 65 9.23 -28.98 -5.99
N LEU A 66 8.72 -28.02 -5.22
CA LEU A 66 9.34 -27.59 -3.97
C LEU A 66 9.42 -28.75 -2.96
N GLU A 67 8.35 -29.55 -2.85
CA GLU A 67 8.31 -30.69 -1.94
C GLU A 67 9.30 -31.79 -2.36
N ASN A 68 9.45 -32.05 -3.67
CA ASN A 68 10.50 -32.96 -4.16
C ASN A 68 11.91 -32.42 -3.89
N LEU A 69 12.16 -31.12 -4.08
CA LEU A 69 13.47 -30.49 -3.78
C LEU A 69 13.83 -30.56 -2.29
N LEU A 70 12.84 -30.43 -1.40
CA LEU A 70 13.02 -30.51 0.05
C LEU A 70 13.16 -31.94 0.57
N GLN A 71 12.83 -32.95 -0.25
CA GLN A 71 13.02 -34.37 0.06
C GLN A 71 14.40 -34.90 -0.37
N ASP A 72 15.17 -34.13 -1.15
CA ASP A 72 16.53 -34.46 -1.57
C ASP A 72 17.62 -34.04 -0.55
N GLU A 73 17.23 -33.68 0.69
CA GLU A 73 18.09 -33.64 1.88
C GLU A 73 17.80 -34.82 2.83
#